data_AF-A0A7C4CQS7-F1
#
_entry.id   AF-A0A7C4CQS7-F1
#
_cell.length_a   1.000
_cell.length_b   1.000
_cell.length_c   1.000
_cell.angle_alpha   90.00
_cell.angle_beta   90.00
_cell.angle_gamma   90.00
#
_symmetry.space_group_name_H-M   'P 1'
#
loop_
_entity.id
_entity.type
_entity.pdbx_description
1 polymer ?
#
loop_
_entity_poly.entity_id
_entity_poly.type
_entity_poly.pdbx_seq_one_letter_code
_entity_poly.pdbx_strand_id
1 'polypeptide(L)'
;MKIKLGNITLTRRQVDVLIYLAKNGEANIYNIMKGTGLTYSTVHKSVKQLSELYLIRQTAEVKNEKGVTAKVYEITTSGLVAALASGKIWKEAEQVISLWSKKAPLTLKKWKHFTEYGLGEAIKQIITRIANETLGRIVIGGKSEPADMLFAKIFDDFFFDVVIEMPKGYGKELCRAVWSDPELKTWMIKHLEIKAKEMQAEAEIYMHIQRSWESPIEPDWDKMTRVKIVSEEHQRIKIIL
;
A
#
# COMPACT_ATOMS: atom_id res chain seq x y z
N MET A 1 14.03 -8.68 -17.74
CA MET A 1 13.40 -7.55 -17.02
C MET A 1 13.25 -7.91 -15.54
N LYS A 2 13.74 -7.04 -14.66
CA LYS A 2 13.51 -7.09 -13.21
C LYS A 2 12.81 -5.79 -12.83
N ILE A 3 11.86 -5.86 -11.90
CA ILE A 3 11.18 -4.67 -11.34
C ILE A 3 11.69 -4.51 -9.91
N LYS A 4 12.21 -3.32 -9.61
CA LYS A 4 12.64 -2.97 -8.25
C LYS A 4 11.52 -2.18 -7.59
N LEU A 5 11.02 -2.67 -6.47
CA LEU A 5 9.98 -2.03 -5.64
C LEU A 5 10.58 -1.86 -4.24
N GLY A 6 11.21 -0.70 -4.00
CA GLY A 6 12.01 -0.45 -2.80
C GLY A 6 13.21 -1.39 -2.71
N ASN A 7 13.26 -2.17 -1.63
CA ASN A 7 14.31 -3.17 -1.40
C ASN A 7 14.00 -4.54 -2.03
N ILE A 8 12.81 -4.72 -2.59
CA ILE A 8 12.40 -5.97 -3.23
C ILE A 8 12.72 -5.90 -4.72
N THR A 9 13.28 -6.98 -5.26
CA THR A 9 13.49 -7.12 -6.71
C THR A 9 12.69 -8.31 -7.23
N LEU A 10 11.68 -8.04 -8.04
CA LEU A 10 10.85 -9.06 -8.68
C LEU A 10 11.41 -9.41 -10.07
N THR A 11 11.56 -10.70 -10.34
CA THR A 11 11.86 -11.22 -11.66
C THR A 11 10.63 -11.11 -12.57
N ARG A 12 10.84 -11.11 -13.89
CA ARG A 12 9.74 -11.16 -14.88
C ARG A 12 8.71 -12.25 -14.57
N ARG A 13 9.17 -13.46 -14.21
CA ARG A 13 8.30 -14.61 -13.92
C ARG A 13 7.42 -14.39 -12.69
N GLN A 14 7.96 -13.78 -11.64
CA GLN A 14 7.18 -13.41 -10.45
C GLN A 14 6.13 -12.34 -10.77
N VAL A 15 6.51 -11.33 -11.58
CA VAL A 15 5.56 -10.30 -12.04
C VAL A 15 4.44 -10.93 -12.88
N ASP A 16 4.76 -11.87 -13.77
CA ASP A 16 3.76 -12.54 -14.61
C ASP A 16 2.79 -13.39 -13.76
N VAL A 17 3.27 -14.05 -12.69
CA VAL A 17 2.42 -14.74 -11.70
C VAL A 17 1.52 -13.77 -10.93
N LEU A 18 2.05 -12.64 -10.44
CA LEU A 18 1.27 -11.62 -9.73
C LEU A 18 0.16 -11.05 -10.61
N ILE A 19 0.49 -10.73 -11.87
CA ILE A 19 -0.48 -10.21 -12.85
C ILE A 19 -1.56 -11.24 -13.12
N TYR A 20 -1.20 -12.52 -13.25
CA TYR A 20 -2.17 -13.58 -13.45
C TYR A 20 -3.17 -13.64 -12.30
N LEU A 21 -2.70 -13.66 -11.06
CA LEU A 21 -3.58 -13.66 -9.88
C LEU A 21 -4.41 -12.37 -9.79
N ALA A 22 -3.80 -11.21 -10.04
CA ALA A 22 -4.50 -9.92 -10.03
C ALA A 22 -5.69 -9.91 -11.01
N LYS A 23 -5.55 -10.52 -12.19
CA LYS A 23 -6.59 -10.56 -13.22
C LYS A 23 -7.64 -11.66 -13.03
N ASN A 24 -7.25 -12.79 -12.44
CA ASN A 24 -8.08 -14.00 -12.47
C ASN A 24 -8.59 -14.44 -11.08
N GLY A 25 -8.18 -13.77 -10.01
CA GLY A 25 -8.61 -14.12 -8.65
C GLY A 25 -7.75 -15.24 -8.06
N GLU A 26 -8.36 -16.05 -7.21
CA GLU A 26 -7.69 -17.17 -6.57
C GLU A 26 -7.36 -18.29 -7.58
N ALA A 27 -6.16 -18.86 -7.49
CA ALA A 27 -5.73 -19.92 -8.39
C ALA A 27 -4.74 -20.88 -7.74
N ASN A 28 -4.76 -22.15 -8.16
CA ASN A 28 -3.71 -23.11 -7.85
C ASN A 28 -2.54 -23.01 -8.85
N ILE A 29 -1.42 -23.66 -8.53
CA ILE A 29 -0.20 -23.65 -9.37
C ILE A 29 -0.48 -24.11 -10.80
N TYR A 30 -1.36 -25.09 -11.00
CA TYR A 30 -1.69 -25.60 -12.33
C TYR A 30 -2.41 -24.55 -13.18
N ASN A 31 -3.39 -23.84 -12.62
CA ASN A 31 -4.11 -22.77 -13.30
C ASN A 31 -3.17 -21.60 -13.63
N ILE A 32 -2.30 -21.22 -12.70
CA ILE A 32 -1.27 -20.19 -12.92
C ILE A 32 -0.32 -20.61 -14.05
N MET A 33 0.14 -21.86 -14.05
CA MET A 33 1.00 -22.43 -15.11
C MET A 33 0.33 -22.34 -16.48
N LYS A 34 -0.92 -22.81 -16.58
CA LYS A 34 -1.68 -22.77 -17.82
C LYS A 34 -1.88 -21.34 -18.33
N GLY A 35 -2.21 -20.41 -17.43
CA GLY A 35 -2.49 -19.02 -17.81
C GLY A 35 -1.26 -18.16 -18.08
N THR A 36 -0.10 -18.49 -17.51
CA THR A 36 1.15 -17.76 -17.74
C THR A 36 2.05 -18.39 -18.80
N GLY A 37 1.82 -19.66 -19.16
CA GLY A 37 2.69 -20.44 -20.05
C GLY A 37 4.05 -20.80 -19.44
N LEU A 38 4.25 -20.55 -18.15
CA LEU A 38 5.47 -20.92 -17.43
C LEU A 38 5.49 -22.42 -17.12
N THR A 39 6.68 -22.99 -16.87
CA THR A 39 6.76 -24.39 -16.41
C THR A 39 6.28 -24.53 -14.97
N TYR A 40 5.77 -25.71 -14.60
CA TYR A 40 5.32 -26.01 -13.23
C TYR A 40 6.37 -25.63 -12.17
N SER A 41 7.62 -26.07 -12.36
CA SER A 41 8.74 -25.77 -11.46
C SER A 41 8.99 -24.26 -11.32
N THR A 42 8.86 -23.51 -12.43
CA THR A 42 9.01 -22.05 -12.44
C THR A 42 7.90 -21.35 -11.66
N VAL A 43 6.64 -21.78 -11.86
CA VAL A 43 5.50 -21.25 -11.11
C VAL A 43 5.63 -21.57 -9.63
N HIS A 44 5.94 -22.82 -9.29
CA HIS A 44 6.13 -23.25 -7.91
C HIS A 44 7.20 -22.41 -7.19
N LYS A 45 8.37 -22.20 -7.83
CA LYS A 45 9.42 -21.33 -7.28
C LYS A 45 8.94 -19.88 -7.12
N SER A 46 8.23 -19.35 -8.10
CA SER A 46 7.72 -17.97 -8.06
C SER A 46 6.67 -17.79 -6.97
N VAL A 47 5.71 -18.71 -6.84
CA VAL A 47 4.69 -18.73 -5.79
C VAL A 47 5.31 -18.82 -4.40
N LYS A 48 6.34 -19.68 -4.22
CA LYS A 48 7.07 -19.78 -2.95
C LYS A 48 7.69 -18.42 -2.57
N GLN A 49 8.43 -17.81 -3.48
CA GLN A 49 9.10 -16.53 -3.23
C GLN A 49 8.11 -15.36 -3.02
N LEU A 50 7.02 -15.33 -3.79
CA LEU A 50 5.97 -14.31 -3.61
C LEU A 50 5.24 -14.47 -2.27
N SER A 51 5.02 -15.71 -1.82
CA SER A 51 4.47 -16.00 -0.48
C SER A 51 5.42 -15.57 0.63
N GLU A 52 6.73 -15.79 0.46
CA GLU A 52 7.77 -15.34 1.40
C GLU A 52 7.82 -13.81 1.49
N LEU A 53 7.53 -13.10 0.40
CA LEU A 53 7.41 -11.64 0.34
C LEU A 53 6.03 -11.11 0.74
N TYR A 54 5.09 -11.98 1.14
CA TYR A 54 3.71 -11.63 1.48
C TYR A 54 2.96 -10.87 0.37
N LEU A 55 3.31 -11.10 -0.89
CA LEU A 55 2.59 -10.54 -2.05
C LEU A 55 1.44 -11.45 -2.50
N ILE A 56 1.44 -12.70 -2.05
CA ILE A 56 0.35 -13.66 -2.21
C ILE A 56 0.22 -14.47 -0.92
N ARG A 57 -0.93 -15.11 -0.72
CA ARG A 57 -1.13 -16.05 0.40
C ARG A 57 -1.95 -17.26 -0.03
N GLN A 58 -1.77 -18.37 0.68
CA GLN A 58 -2.60 -19.56 0.50
C GLN A 58 -3.95 -19.35 1.21
N THR A 59 -5.06 -19.58 0.51
CA THR A 59 -6.44 -19.43 1.05
C THR A 59 -7.11 -20.74 1.38
N ALA A 60 -6.84 -21.76 0.56
CA ALA A 60 -7.52 -23.04 0.65
C ALA A 60 -6.64 -24.20 0.18
N GLU A 61 -7.06 -25.39 0.55
CA GLU A 61 -6.58 -26.65 0.01
C GLU A 61 -7.78 -27.40 -0.58
N VAL A 62 -7.74 -27.67 -1.88
CA VAL A 62 -8.84 -28.30 -2.62
C VAL A 62 -8.38 -29.67 -3.10
N LYS A 63 -9.11 -30.72 -2.74
CA LYS A 63 -8.89 -32.06 -3.30
C LYS A 63 -9.50 -32.13 -4.70
N ASN A 64 -8.72 -32.61 -5.67
CA ASN A 64 -9.28 -32.94 -6.98
C ASN A 64 -9.99 -34.32 -6.95
N GLU A 65 -10.65 -34.67 -8.05
CA GLU A 65 -11.36 -35.96 -8.23
C GLU A 65 -10.46 -37.18 -8.00
N LYS A 66 -9.14 -37.03 -8.21
CA LYS A 66 -8.13 -38.08 -7.99
C LYS A 66 -7.59 -38.11 -6.56
N GLY A 67 -8.18 -37.33 -5.64
CA GLY A 67 -7.76 -37.24 -4.24
C GLY A 67 -6.48 -36.44 -4.00
N VAL A 68 -5.90 -35.82 -5.02
CA VAL A 68 -4.69 -34.99 -4.88
C VAL A 68 -5.08 -33.60 -4.39
N THR A 69 -4.48 -33.18 -3.29
CA THR A 69 -4.67 -31.85 -2.71
C THR A 69 -3.90 -30.79 -3.50
N ALA A 70 -4.60 -29.76 -3.97
CA ALA A 70 -4.02 -28.58 -4.61
C ALA A 70 -4.18 -27.35 -3.71
N LYS A 71 -3.08 -26.63 -3.48
CA LYS A 71 -3.06 -25.36 -2.76
C LYS A 71 -3.56 -24.24 -3.65
N VAL A 72 -4.50 -23.44 -3.13
CA VAL A 72 -5.06 -22.27 -3.82
C VAL A 72 -4.44 -21.01 -3.21
N TYR A 73 -4.02 -20.10 -4.09
CA TYR A 73 -3.35 -18.87 -3.73
C TYR A 73 -4.14 -17.66 -4.22
N GLU A 74 -4.09 -16.59 -3.46
CA GLU A 74 -4.68 -15.31 -3.80
C GLU A 74 -3.67 -14.17 -3.66
N ILE A 75 -3.97 -13.02 -4.27
CA ILE A 75 -3.17 -11.82 -4.09
C ILE A 75 -3.51 -11.13 -2.76
N THR A 76 -2.50 -10.60 -2.09
CA THR A 76 -2.66 -9.68 -0.96
C THR A 76 -2.82 -8.25 -1.46
N THR A 77 -3.14 -7.31 -0.57
CA THR A 77 -3.20 -5.88 -0.89
C THR A 77 -1.84 -5.36 -1.37
N SER A 78 -0.75 -5.77 -0.71
CA SER A 78 0.62 -5.44 -1.14
C SER A 78 0.96 -6.05 -2.50
N GLY A 79 0.50 -7.28 -2.76
CA GLY A 79 0.62 -7.91 -4.08
C GLY A 79 -0.14 -7.18 -5.17
N LEU A 80 -1.36 -6.70 -4.88
CA LEU A 80 -2.17 -5.92 -5.81
C LEU A 80 -1.47 -4.61 -6.17
N VAL A 81 -0.96 -3.89 -5.18
CA VAL A 81 -0.17 -2.66 -5.39
C VAL A 81 1.09 -2.96 -6.21
N ALA A 82 1.81 -4.05 -5.90
CA ALA A 82 2.98 -4.46 -6.68
C ALA A 82 2.63 -4.80 -8.15
N ALA A 83 1.49 -5.45 -8.39
CA ALA A 83 1.03 -5.78 -9.73
C ALA A 83 0.67 -4.52 -10.52
N LEU A 84 -0.01 -3.55 -9.92
CA LEU A 84 -0.32 -2.25 -10.53
C LEU A 84 0.95 -1.44 -10.82
N ALA A 85 1.86 -1.36 -9.85
CA ALA A 85 3.15 -0.66 -9.98
C ALA A 85 4.06 -1.24 -11.08
N SER A 86 3.81 -2.47 -11.53
CA SER A 86 4.52 -3.07 -12.67
C SER A 86 4.23 -2.36 -14.01
N GLY A 87 3.17 -1.56 -14.08
CA GLY A 87 2.78 -0.80 -15.27
C GLY A 87 2.01 -1.60 -16.33
N LYS A 88 1.97 -2.93 -16.22
CA LYS A 88 1.46 -3.80 -17.29
C LYS A 88 -0.06 -3.97 -17.34
N ILE A 89 -0.76 -3.68 -16.23
CA ILE A 89 -2.19 -3.97 -16.07
C ILE A 89 -3.07 -2.72 -15.96
N TRP A 90 -2.50 -1.53 -16.20
CA TRP A 90 -3.25 -0.28 -16.07
C TRP A 90 -4.44 -0.16 -17.01
N LYS A 91 -4.37 -0.80 -18.19
CA LYS A 91 -5.50 -0.86 -19.13
C LYS A 91 -6.68 -1.66 -18.57
N GLU A 92 -6.44 -2.57 -17.64
CA GLU A 92 -7.47 -3.40 -16.99
C GLU A 92 -7.65 -3.05 -15.51
N ALA A 93 -7.13 -1.89 -15.06
CA ALA A 93 -7.08 -1.54 -13.64
C ALA A 93 -8.47 -1.52 -12.99
N GLU A 94 -9.50 -0.99 -13.67
CA GLU A 94 -10.87 -0.97 -13.14
C GLU A 94 -11.40 -2.40 -12.87
N GLN A 95 -11.23 -3.31 -13.82
CA GLN A 95 -11.66 -4.71 -13.68
C GLN A 95 -10.88 -5.41 -12.55
N VAL A 96 -9.56 -5.24 -12.52
CA VAL A 96 -8.69 -5.82 -11.50
C VAL A 96 -9.06 -5.29 -10.10
N ILE A 97 -9.23 -3.98 -9.94
CA ILE A 97 -9.59 -3.37 -8.66
C ILE A 97 -10.98 -3.83 -8.22
N SER A 98 -11.94 -3.92 -9.15
CA SER A 98 -13.29 -4.42 -8.84
C SER A 98 -13.27 -5.86 -8.31
N LEU A 99 -12.46 -6.73 -8.94
CA LEU A 99 -12.27 -8.11 -8.50
C LEU A 99 -11.73 -8.19 -7.06
N TRP A 100 -10.85 -7.26 -6.68
CA TRP A 100 -10.23 -7.20 -5.35
C TRP A 100 -10.82 -6.12 -4.46
N SER A 101 -12.04 -5.62 -4.74
CA SER A 101 -12.66 -4.47 -4.06
C SER A 101 -12.80 -4.63 -2.54
N LYS A 102 -12.91 -5.86 -2.04
CA LYS A 102 -12.95 -6.14 -0.59
C LYS A 102 -11.63 -5.82 0.12
N LYS A 103 -10.50 -5.93 -0.59
CA LYS A 103 -9.14 -5.76 -0.04
C LYS A 103 -8.43 -4.52 -0.51
N ALA A 104 -8.81 -3.99 -1.68
CA ALA A 104 -8.23 -2.77 -2.21
C ALA A 104 -8.33 -1.63 -1.16
N PRO A 105 -7.29 -0.80 -0.98
CA PRO A 105 -7.39 0.42 -0.18
C PRO A 105 -8.44 1.35 -0.77
N LEU A 106 -9.00 2.26 0.04
CA LEU A 106 -10.10 3.14 -0.41
C LEU A 106 -9.70 3.90 -1.67
N THR A 107 -8.48 4.42 -1.69
CA THR A 107 -7.91 5.20 -2.80
C THR A 107 -7.86 4.40 -4.10
N LEU A 108 -7.55 3.09 -4.05
CA LEU A 108 -7.65 2.21 -5.22
C LEU A 108 -9.09 1.95 -5.61
N LYS A 109 -10.01 1.70 -4.66
CA LYS A 109 -11.44 1.49 -4.99
C LYS A 109 -12.04 2.66 -5.75
N LYS A 110 -11.52 3.87 -5.53
CA LYS A 110 -11.95 5.11 -6.18
C LYS A 110 -11.18 5.42 -7.48
N TRP A 111 -10.44 4.45 -8.03
CA TRP A 111 -9.70 4.59 -9.28
C TRP A 111 -10.53 5.17 -10.43
N LYS A 112 -11.70 4.58 -10.70
CA LYS A 112 -12.61 5.04 -11.76
C LYS A 112 -12.97 6.52 -11.57
N HIS A 113 -13.37 6.87 -10.36
CA HIS A 113 -13.71 8.24 -9.98
C HIS A 113 -12.55 9.20 -10.25
N PHE A 114 -11.33 8.88 -9.82
CA PHE A 114 -10.15 9.71 -10.13
C PHE A 114 -9.89 9.83 -11.64
N THR A 115 -10.08 8.77 -12.42
CA THR A 115 -9.90 8.83 -13.87
C THR A 115 -10.92 9.72 -14.57
N GLU A 116 -12.16 9.78 -14.09
CA GLU A 116 -13.22 10.66 -14.62
C GLU A 116 -12.88 12.15 -14.42
N TYR A 117 -12.08 12.47 -13.39
CA TYR A 117 -11.54 13.82 -13.14
C TYR A 117 -10.18 14.08 -13.83
N GLY A 118 -9.71 13.18 -14.70
CA GLY A 118 -8.43 13.34 -15.41
C GLY A 118 -7.19 13.09 -14.55
N LEU A 119 -7.34 12.54 -13.34
CA LEU A 119 -6.24 12.30 -12.40
C LEU A 119 -5.55 10.95 -12.62
N GLY A 120 -5.99 10.15 -13.60
CA GLY A 120 -5.53 8.78 -13.81
C GLY A 120 -4.01 8.64 -13.81
N GLU A 121 -3.29 9.44 -14.60
CA GLU A 121 -1.83 9.33 -14.71
C GLU A 121 -1.11 9.76 -13.41
N ALA A 122 -1.58 10.81 -12.76
CA ALA A 122 -1.05 11.25 -11.47
C ALA A 122 -1.22 10.15 -10.41
N ILE A 123 -2.41 9.54 -10.32
CA ILE A 123 -2.66 8.44 -9.38
C ILE A 123 -1.77 7.23 -9.67
N LYS A 124 -1.49 6.87 -10.94
CA LYS A 124 -0.53 5.80 -11.25
C LYS A 124 0.86 6.10 -10.68
N GLN A 125 1.35 7.32 -10.89
CA GLN A 125 2.67 7.73 -10.40
C GLN A 125 2.74 7.68 -8.89
N ILE A 126 1.68 8.11 -8.20
CA ILE A 126 1.55 8.03 -6.74
C ILE A 126 1.59 6.57 -6.29
N ILE A 127 0.79 5.69 -6.89
CA ILE A 127 0.75 4.26 -6.56
C ILE A 127 2.13 3.62 -6.77
N THR A 128 2.80 3.93 -7.88
CA THR A 128 4.17 3.44 -8.14
C THR A 128 5.17 3.96 -7.11
N ARG A 129 5.07 5.24 -6.70
CA ARG A 129 5.91 5.82 -5.66
C ARG A 129 5.68 5.14 -4.31
N ILE A 130 4.42 5.00 -3.90
CA ILE A 130 4.05 4.30 -2.65
C ILE A 130 4.56 2.87 -2.69
N ALA A 131 4.39 2.14 -3.79
CA ALA A 131 4.91 0.79 -3.94
C ALA A 131 6.44 0.73 -3.75
N ASN A 132 7.18 1.71 -4.27
CA ASN A 132 8.62 1.80 -4.09
C ASN A 132 9.03 2.13 -2.65
N GLU A 133 8.26 2.95 -1.94
CA GLU A 133 8.60 3.39 -0.58
C GLU A 133 8.16 2.37 0.49
N THR A 134 7.01 1.72 0.31
CA THR A 134 6.35 0.91 1.35
C THR A 134 6.66 -0.59 1.25
N LEU A 135 6.68 -1.17 0.04
CA LEU A 135 6.88 -2.61 -0.13
C LEU A 135 8.27 -3.05 0.35
N GLY A 136 9.27 -2.18 0.24
CA GLY A 136 10.62 -2.45 0.77
C GLY A 136 10.72 -2.42 2.30
N ARG A 137 9.75 -1.83 3.01
CA ARG A 137 9.76 -1.63 4.47
C ARG A 137 8.85 -2.62 5.20
N ILE A 138 7.65 -2.89 4.67
CA ILE A 138 6.59 -3.60 5.39
C ILE A 138 6.73 -5.15 5.34
N VAL A 139 7.49 -5.69 4.38
CA VAL A 139 7.59 -7.15 4.17
C VAL A 139 8.32 -7.91 5.31
N ILE A 140 8.73 -7.23 6.38
CA ILE A 140 9.54 -7.80 7.47
C ILE A 140 8.66 -8.35 8.64
N GLY A 141 7.34 -8.11 8.69
CA GLY A 141 6.59 -8.16 9.96
C GLY A 141 5.65 -9.33 10.31
N GLY A 142 5.27 -10.25 9.39
CA GLY A 142 4.43 -11.41 9.78
C GLY A 142 3.38 -11.89 8.77
N LYS A 143 3.03 -13.17 8.85
CA LYS A 143 2.12 -13.89 7.92
C LYS A 143 0.69 -13.96 8.46
N SER A 144 0.01 -12.83 8.62
CA SER A 144 -1.36 -12.83 9.15
C SER A 144 -2.26 -11.80 8.46
N GLU A 145 -3.57 -12.07 8.41
CA GLU A 145 -4.58 -11.15 7.87
C GLU A 145 -4.50 -9.70 8.44
N PRO A 146 -4.18 -9.48 9.73
CA PRO A 146 -3.85 -8.16 10.26
C PRO A 146 -2.78 -7.38 9.47
N ALA A 147 -1.79 -8.07 8.89
CA ALA A 147 -0.76 -7.42 8.09
C ALA A 147 -1.31 -6.84 6.78
N ASP A 148 -2.34 -7.47 6.19
CA ASP A 148 -2.94 -6.98 4.94
C ASP A 148 -3.80 -5.73 5.19
N MET A 149 -4.58 -5.74 6.27
CA MET A 149 -5.34 -4.57 6.70
C MET A 149 -4.43 -3.41 7.12
N LEU A 150 -3.34 -3.71 7.83
CA LEU A 150 -2.35 -2.71 8.20
C LEU A 150 -1.67 -2.11 6.96
N PHE A 151 -1.32 -2.93 5.97
CA PHE A 151 -0.77 -2.42 4.71
C PHE A 151 -1.78 -1.53 3.98
N ALA A 152 -3.06 -1.90 3.92
CA ALA A 152 -4.08 -1.07 3.29
C ALA A 152 -4.21 0.30 3.99
N LYS A 153 -4.17 0.33 5.33
CA LYS A 153 -4.16 1.57 6.10
C LYS A 153 -2.92 2.41 5.80
N ILE A 154 -1.73 1.82 5.90
CA ILE A 154 -0.46 2.51 5.63
C ILE A 154 -0.46 3.06 4.19
N PHE A 155 -1.00 2.29 3.24
CA PHE A 155 -1.11 2.73 1.85
C PHE A 155 -1.97 3.98 1.72
N ASP A 156 -3.16 4.01 2.33
CA ASP A 156 -4.05 5.17 2.32
C ASP A 156 -3.40 6.37 3.03
N ASP A 157 -2.71 6.16 4.16
CA ASP A 157 -1.98 7.22 4.88
C ASP A 157 -0.87 7.84 4.00
N PHE A 158 -0.05 7.00 3.34
CA PHE A 158 0.98 7.47 2.41
C PHE A 158 0.39 8.15 1.19
N PHE A 159 -0.75 7.65 0.68
CA PHE A 159 -1.44 8.28 -0.42
C PHE A 159 -1.88 9.69 -0.05
N PHE A 160 -2.44 9.88 1.14
CA PHE A 160 -2.79 11.20 1.64
C PHE A 160 -1.58 12.14 1.66
N ASP A 161 -0.46 11.72 2.26
CA ASP A 161 0.75 12.55 2.35
C ASP A 161 1.28 12.96 0.97
N VAL A 162 1.34 12.02 0.02
CA VAL A 162 1.80 12.32 -1.34
C VAL A 162 0.82 13.25 -2.07
N VAL A 163 -0.48 13.09 -1.83
CA VAL A 163 -1.53 13.87 -2.47
C VAL A 163 -1.56 15.32 -2.00
N ILE A 164 -1.38 15.58 -0.71
CA ILE A 164 -1.32 16.96 -0.18
C ILE A 164 -0.06 17.71 -0.62
N GLU A 165 1.02 16.97 -0.93
CA GLU A 165 2.27 17.51 -1.46
C GLU A 165 2.27 17.66 -2.99
N MET A 166 1.18 17.31 -3.68
CA MET A 166 1.15 17.33 -5.14
C MET A 166 1.43 18.73 -5.71
N PRO A 167 2.11 18.82 -6.87
CA PRO A 167 2.28 20.08 -7.57
C PRO A 167 0.95 20.80 -7.80
N LYS A 168 0.99 22.15 -7.73
CA LYS A 168 -0.19 23.04 -7.83
C LYS A 168 -1.12 22.77 -9.03
N GLY A 169 -0.65 22.06 -10.07
CA GLY A 169 -1.40 21.75 -11.28
C GLY A 169 -2.53 20.72 -11.14
N TYR A 170 -2.56 19.89 -10.09
CA TYR A 170 -3.61 18.84 -9.92
C TYR A 170 -4.56 19.11 -8.75
N GLY A 171 -4.29 20.14 -7.95
CA GLY A 171 -5.03 20.39 -6.71
C GLY A 171 -6.51 20.65 -6.94
N LYS A 172 -6.86 21.35 -8.03
CA LYS A 172 -8.26 21.70 -8.34
C LYS A 172 -9.08 20.47 -8.70
N GLU A 173 -8.57 19.62 -9.58
CA GLU A 173 -9.20 18.38 -10.04
C GLU A 173 -9.34 17.40 -8.88
N LEU A 174 -8.30 17.27 -8.06
CA LEU A 174 -8.32 16.46 -6.84
C LEU A 174 -9.39 16.96 -5.85
N CYS A 175 -9.43 18.26 -5.55
CA CYS A 175 -10.43 18.82 -4.65
C CYS A 175 -11.84 18.56 -5.17
N ARG A 176 -12.08 18.66 -6.49
CA ARG A 176 -13.37 18.34 -7.11
C ARG A 176 -13.72 16.86 -6.99
N ALA A 177 -12.75 15.97 -7.26
CA ALA A 177 -12.94 14.53 -7.10
C ALA A 177 -13.30 14.19 -5.66
N VAL A 178 -12.54 14.68 -4.68
CA VAL A 178 -12.82 14.45 -3.25
C VAL A 178 -14.16 15.05 -2.82
N TRP A 179 -14.48 16.27 -3.27
CA TRP A 179 -15.73 16.94 -2.88
C TRP A 179 -16.99 16.22 -3.37
N SER A 180 -16.92 15.59 -4.55
CA SER A 180 -18.05 14.92 -5.20
C SER A 180 -18.32 13.50 -4.68
N ASP A 181 -17.41 12.90 -3.93
CA ASP A 181 -17.58 11.56 -3.34
C ASP A 181 -17.63 11.67 -1.80
N PRO A 182 -18.78 11.42 -1.15
CA PRO A 182 -18.92 11.59 0.30
C PRO A 182 -17.97 10.74 1.15
N GLU A 183 -17.62 9.55 0.68
CA GLU A 183 -16.72 8.63 1.38
C GLU A 183 -15.28 9.16 1.33
N LEU A 184 -14.79 9.57 0.15
CA LEU A 184 -13.50 10.24 -0.02
C LEU A 184 -13.43 11.54 0.76
N LYS A 185 -14.49 12.35 0.74
CA LYS A 185 -14.56 13.60 1.49
C LYS A 185 -14.39 13.35 2.99
N THR A 186 -15.14 12.40 3.54
CA THR A 186 -15.08 12.04 4.96
C THR A 186 -13.70 11.52 5.33
N TRP A 187 -13.15 10.63 4.51
CA TRP A 187 -11.80 10.10 4.68
C TRP A 187 -10.74 11.22 4.65
N MET A 188 -10.80 12.13 3.68
CA MET A 188 -9.85 13.24 3.52
C MET A 188 -9.91 14.22 4.69
N ILE A 189 -11.12 14.61 5.13
CA ILE A 189 -11.31 15.50 6.30
C ILE A 189 -10.66 14.88 7.55
N LYS A 190 -10.92 13.59 7.80
CA LYS A 190 -10.33 12.89 8.94
C LYS A 190 -8.79 12.91 8.91
N HIS A 191 -8.18 12.69 7.75
CA HIS A 191 -6.72 12.73 7.63
C HIS A 191 -6.16 14.16 7.79
N LEU A 192 -6.85 15.17 7.26
CA LEU A 192 -6.50 16.58 7.48
C LEU A 192 -6.57 16.97 8.96
N GLU A 193 -7.60 16.53 9.68
CA GLU A 193 -7.73 16.77 11.13
C GLU A 193 -6.59 16.13 11.93
N ILE A 194 -6.21 14.88 11.58
CA ILE A 194 -5.07 14.20 12.20
C ILE A 194 -3.78 14.99 11.89
N LYS A 195 -3.53 15.31 10.62
CA LYS A 195 -2.33 16.04 10.20
C LYS A 195 -2.22 17.42 10.83
N ALA A 196 -3.33 18.15 10.94
CA ALA A 196 -3.36 19.46 11.59
C ALA A 196 -2.96 19.37 13.07
N LYS A 197 -3.45 18.35 13.78
CA LYS A 197 -3.05 18.09 15.19
C LYS A 197 -1.58 17.70 15.30
N GLU A 198 -1.07 16.87 14.39
CA GLU A 198 0.35 16.50 14.34
C GLU A 198 1.24 17.72 14.10
N MET A 199 0.89 18.57 13.13
CA MET A 199 1.61 19.81 12.83
C MET A 199 1.57 20.80 13.99
N GLN A 200 0.45 20.90 14.71
CA GLN A 200 0.35 21.75 15.89
C GLN A 200 1.29 21.23 17.00
N ALA A 201 1.27 19.93 17.29
CA ALA A 201 2.15 19.33 18.30
C ALA A 201 3.63 19.48 17.92
N GLU A 202 3.97 19.31 16.64
CA GLU A 202 5.33 19.52 16.13
C GLU A 202 5.77 20.99 16.26
N ALA A 203 4.89 21.94 15.94
CA ALA A 203 5.16 23.36 16.12
C ALA A 203 5.38 23.74 17.59
N GLU A 204 4.61 23.15 18.52
CA GLU A 204 4.81 23.34 19.96
C GLU A 204 6.19 22.85 20.42
N ILE A 205 6.65 21.70 19.91
CA ILE A 205 7.99 21.18 20.18
C ILE A 205 9.06 22.14 19.64
N TYR A 206 8.94 22.60 18.40
CA TYR A 206 9.92 23.53 17.81
C TYR A 206 9.96 24.88 18.52
N MET A 207 8.81 25.43 18.89
CA MET A 207 8.76 26.66 19.71
C MET A 207 9.43 26.46 21.08
N HIS A 208 9.28 25.28 21.69
CA HIS A 208 9.96 24.97 22.94
C HIS A 208 11.48 24.91 22.76
N ILE A 209 11.97 24.19 21.74
CA ILE A 209 13.40 24.10 21.41
C ILE A 209 13.98 25.49 21.13
N GLN A 210 13.28 26.31 20.34
CA GLN A 210 13.70 27.68 20.04
C GLN A 210 13.86 28.51 21.32
N ARG A 211 12.85 28.53 22.20
CA ARG A 211 12.91 29.25 23.48
C ARG A 211 14.07 28.79 24.36
N SER A 212 14.36 27.49 24.34
CA SER A 212 15.48 26.91 25.08
C SER A 212 16.83 27.33 24.53
N TRP A 213 16.98 27.51 23.22
CA TRP A 213 18.20 28.05 22.61
C TRP A 213 18.35 29.56 22.78
N GLU A 214 17.24 30.29 22.91
CA GLU A 214 17.24 31.73 23.22
C GLU A 214 17.51 32.03 24.70
N SER A 215 17.36 31.04 25.58
CA SER A 215 17.60 31.17 27.03
C SER A 215 19.09 31.29 27.33
N PRO A 216 19.53 32.25 28.18
CA PRO A 216 20.91 32.31 28.66
C PRO A 216 21.22 31.22 29.70
N ILE A 217 20.20 30.52 30.19
CA ILE A 217 20.31 29.42 31.16
C ILE A 217 20.09 28.10 30.45
N GLU A 218 20.99 27.14 30.68
CA GLU A 218 20.88 25.78 30.13
C GLU A 218 19.56 25.13 30.58
N PRO A 219 18.78 24.54 29.66
CA PRO A 219 17.53 23.87 30.02
C PRO A 219 17.77 22.64 30.90
N ASP A 220 16.84 22.39 31.82
CA ASP A 220 16.79 21.14 32.58
C ASP A 220 16.29 20.00 31.69
N TRP A 221 17.22 19.28 31.06
CA TRP A 221 16.94 18.20 30.11
C TRP A 221 16.12 17.05 30.73
N ASP A 222 16.22 16.82 32.04
CA ASP A 222 15.46 15.79 32.75
C ASP A 222 13.96 16.16 32.86
N LYS A 223 13.63 17.45 32.75
CA LYS A 223 12.24 17.93 32.66
C LYS A 223 11.70 17.93 31.23
N MET A 224 12.56 17.89 30.21
CA MET A 224 12.15 17.90 28.80
C MET A 224 11.65 16.55 28.26
N THR A 225 11.99 15.43 28.90
CA THR A 225 11.62 14.07 28.44
C THR A 225 10.11 13.76 28.49
N ARG A 226 9.25 14.70 28.91
CA ARG A 226 7.81 14.48 29.13
C ARG A 226 6.87 15.28 28.23
N VAL A 227 7.34 15.82 27.10
CA VAL A 227 6.39 16.09 26.01
C VAL A 227 5.97 14.72 25.48
N LYS A 228 4.95 14.12 26.11
CA LYS A 228 4.29 12.91 25.63
C LYS A 228 3.83 13.23 24.23
N ILE A 229 4.61 12.78 23.24
CA ILE A 229 4.22 12.84 21.85
C ILE A 229 2.87 12.12 21.81
N VAL A 230 1.80 12.86 21.54
CA VAL A 230 0.39 12.40 21.52
C VAL A 230 0.15 11.31 20.44
N SER A 231 1.23 10.77 19.91
CA SER A 231 1.28 9.78 18.84
C SER A 231 1.33 8.34 19.35
N GLU A 232 1.07 7.96 20.62
CA GLU A 232 1.19 6.54 21.01
C GLU A 232 0.38 5.57 20.10
N GLU A 233 -0.69 6.02 19.44
CA GLU A 233 -1.38 5.27 18.38
C GLU A 233 -0.64 5.23 17.02
N HIS A 234 0.14 6.25 16.67
CA HIS A 234 0.98 6.30 15.45
C HIS A 234 2.42 5.79 15.65
N GLN A 235 3.00 5.92 16.84
CA GLN A 235 4.28 5.34 17.23
C GLN A 235 4.20 3.81 17.27
N ARG A 236 3.06 3.21 17.62
CA ARG A 236 2.88 1.75 17.46
C ARG A 236 3.01 1.27 16.01
N ILE A 237 2.75 2.13 15.02
CA ILE A 237 2.96 1.82 13.59
C ILE A 237 4.41 2.09 13.18
N LYS A 238 5.08 3.10 13.75
CA LYS A 238 6.52 3.37 13.51
C LYS A 238 7.49 2.42 14.26
N ILE A 239 7.05 1.78 15.35
CA ILE A 239 7.89 0.91 16.21
C ILE A 239 7.83 -0.58 15.79
N ILE A 240 6.95 -0.96 14.85
CA ILE A 240 6.88 -2.33 14.29
C ILE A 240 7.60 -2.43 12.91
N LEU A 241 8.34 -1.39 12.50
CA LEU A 241 9.25 -1.39 11.34
C LEU A 241 10.71 -1.28 11.81
#